data_AF-A0AAY5KYH5-F1
#
_entry.id   AF-A0AAY5KYH5-F1
#
_cell.length_a   1.000
_cell.length_b   1.000
_cell.length_c   1.000
_cell.angle_alpha   90.00
_cell.angle_beta   90.00
_cell.angle_gamma   90.00
#
_symmetry.space_group_name_H-M   'P 1'
#
loop_
_entity.id
_entity.type
_entity.pdbx_description
1 polymer ?
#
loop_
_entity_poly.entity_id
_entity_poly.type
_entity_poly.pdbx_seq_one_letter_code
_entity_poly.pdbx_strand_id
1 'polypeptide(L)'
;MWPSVFTVPPFNYESELHLETANAECNASGTYLSLPPKLKSHILERLSEEILKLKVYPTDNDLNDVAEALVKKHPCLSEQGSFNGCYGWKISLKYKMANLRSKLRGLGCPEVTINSLKNKNQDKRLAASNVKKPRRAEVNYCPQHPKGETTESLEKDRVALLSEIKKRNNEHIVKLKMEKTFSYRRQEILKGEPLIADFKSRWPALFTAREIDREFHRISTLPLLSTFCAALDQYSPRLMEIFRCKGGAAGRKIRNVMVEISKDDTIQTRRACVLKYLCIYLNEDHE
;
A
#
# COMPACT_ATOMS: atom_id res chain seq x y z
N MET A 1 -1.94 6.53 1.41
CA MET A 1 -0.69 7.01 0.78
C MET A 1 -0.01 7.94 1.78
N TRP A 2 1.32 7.95 1.87
CA TRP A 2 2.01 8.89 2.76
C TRP A 2 1.96 10.30 2.16
N PRO A 3 1.61 11.34 2.93
CA PRO A 3 1.52 12.71 2.39
C PRO A 3 2.92 13.26 2.08
N SER A 4 3.00 14.23 1.16
CA SER A 4 4.25 14.96 0.90
C SER A 4 4.68 15.82 2.09
N VAL A 5 3.73 16.29 2.88
CA VAL A 5 3.95 17.02 4.13
C VAL A 5 3.02 16.44 5.19
N PHE A 6 3.59 15.95 6.29
CA PHE A 6 2.79 15.47 7.41
C PHE A 6 2.24 16.64 8.22
N THR A 7 0.92 16.70 8.37
CA THR A 7 0.26 17.71 9.21
C THR A 7 0.10 17.18 10.62
N VAL A 8 0.71 17.85 11.60
CA VAL A 8 0.58 17.47 13.01
C VAL A 8 -0.87 17.69 13.48
N PRO A 9 -1.57 16.65 13.95
CA PRO A 9 -2.94 16.77 14.41
C PRO A 9 -3.03 17.69 15.65
N PRO A 10 -4.20 18.26 15.94
CA PRO A 10 -4.39 18.99 17.19
C PRO A 10 -4.29 18.03 18.38
N PHE A 11 -3.69 18.53 19.46
CA PHE A 11 -3.68 17.90 20.77
C PHE A 11 -4.89 18.35 21.60
N ASN A 12 -4.97 17.89 22.85
CA ASN A 12 -6.05 18.34 23.73
C ASN A 12 -5.75 19.77 24.20
N TYR A 13 -6.76 20.48 24.71
CA TYR A 13 -6.64 21.88 25.08
C TYR A 13 -5.48 22.15 26.05
N GLU A 14 -5.34 21.33 27.09
CA GLU A 14 -4.27 21.45 28.09
C GLU A 14 -2.88 21.32 27.45
N SER A 15 -2.69 20.35 26.55
CA SER A 15 -1.41 20.15 25.87
C SER A 15 -1.09 21.29 24.90
N GLU A 16 -2.08 21.78 24.15
CA GLU A 16 -1.87 22.91 23.22
C GLU A 16 -1.48 24.16 23.99
N LEU A 17 -2.21 24.51 25.07
CA LEU A 17 -1.89 25.67 25.89
C LEU A 17 -0.47 25.59 26.46
N HIS A 18 -0.08 24.42 26.98
CA HIS A 18 1.27 24.22 27.50
C HIS A 18 2.35 24.34 26.42
N LEU A 19 2.11 23.80 25.22
CA LEU A 19 3.01 23.90 24.08
C LEU A 19 3.11 25.34 23.55
N GLU A 20 2.02 26.10 23.55
CA GLU A 20 2.00 27.51 23.15
C GLU A 20 2.84 28.36 24.10
N THR A 21 2.64 28.20 25.42
CA THR A 21 3.46 28.89 26.44
C THR A 21 4.94 28.54 26.29
N ALA A 22 5.27 27.25 26.19
CA ALA A 22 6.64 26.79 26.06
C ALA A 22 7.30 27.25 24.74
N ASN A 23 6.55 27.31 23.63
CA ASN A 23 7.04 27.84 22.36
C ASN A 23 7.35 29.33 22.46
N ALA A 24 6.51 30.12 23.14
CA ALA A 24 6.76 31.54 23.34
C ALA A 24 8.05 31.76 24.16
N GLU A 25 8.25 31.00 25.23
CA GLU A 25 9.48 31.04 26.03
C GLU A 25 10.72 30.60 25.23
N CYS A 26 10.59 29.54 24.44
CA CYS A 26 11.66 29.05 23.56
C CYS A 26 12.05 30.10 22.51
N ASN A 27 11.09 30.79 21.92
CA ASN A 27 11.36 31.84 20.93
C ASN A 27 11.98 33.09 21.57
N ALA A 28 11.63 33.41 22.82
CA ALA A 28 12.13 34.58 23.52
C ALA A 28 13.54 34.37 24.12
N SER A 29 13.82 33.18 24.64
CA SER A 29 15.01 32.90 25.47
C SER A 29 15.90 31.77 24.97
N GLY A 30 15.48 31.03 23.94
CA GLY A 30 16.16 29.80 23.51
C GLY A 30 16.02 28.64 24.49
N THR A 31 15.17 28.77 25.52
CA THR A 31 14.93 27.74 26.53
C THR A 31 14.02 26.64 25.98
N TYR A 32 14.49 25.40 26.02
CA TYR A 32 13.72 24.24 25.57
C TYR A 32 12.84 23.68 26.69
N LEU A 33 11.72 23.08 26.32
CA LEU A 33 10.77 22.53 27.30
C LEU A 33 11.34 21.28 27.97
N SER A 34 11.44 21.30 29.31
CA SER A 34 11.59 20.06 30.08
C SER A 34 10.27 19.28 30.03
N LEU A 35 10.22 18.30 29.13
CA LEU A 35 8.96 17.70 28.71
C LEU A 35 8.34 16.79 29.79
N PRO A 36 7.15 17.11 30.33
CA PRO A 36 6.50 16.27 31.32
C PRO A 36 6.12 14.90 30.72
N PRO A 37 6.26 13.79 31.47
CA PRO A 37 5.95 12.44 30.96
C PRO A 37 4.51 12.29 30.43
N LYS A 38 3.54 12.95 31.08
CA LYS A 38 2.12 12.93 30.67
C LYS A 38 1.93 13.59 29.30
N LEU A 39 2.49 14.78 29.11
CA LEU A 39 2.43 15.50 27.84
C LEU A 39 3.11 14.70 26.72
N LYS A 40 4.29 14.14 26.98
CA LYS A 40 5.00 13.26 26.01
C LYS A 40 4.13 12.09 25.58
N SER A 41 3.48 11.40 26.54
CA SER A 41 2.62 10.25 26.22
C SER A 41 1.43 10.66 25.35
N HIS A 42 0.78 11.78 25.68
CA HIS A 42 -0.38 12.29 24.93
C HIS A 42 0.00 12.65 23.48
N ILE A 43 1.10 13.37 23.29
CA ILE A 43 1.62 13.72 21.95
C ILE A 43 1.87 12.45 21.13
N LEU A 44 2.59 11.47 21.73
CA LEU A 44 2.89 10.20 21.05
C LEU A 44 1.63 9.41 20.71
N GLU A 45 0.59 9.45 21.54
CA GLU A 45 -0.69 8.79 21.26
C GLU A 45 -1.37 9.39 20.05
N ARG A 46 -1.58 10.71 20.07
CA ARG A 46 -2.23 11.43 18.98
C ARG A 46 -1.49 11.28 17.65
N LEU A 47 -0.16 11.38 17.67
CA LEU A 47 0.66 11.15 16.49
C LEU A 47 0.55 9.70 16.00
N SER A 48 0.62 8.72 16.90
CA SER A 48 0.53 7.30 16.53
C SER A 48 -0.83 6.92 15.92
N GLU A 49 -1.92 7.51 16.41
CA GLU A 49 -3.26 7.36 15.85
C GLU A 49 -3.34 7.93 14.43
N GLU A 50 -2.74 9.11 14.20
CA GLU A 50 -2.73 9.73 12.88
C GLU A 50 -1.85 8.94 11.90
N ILE A 51 -0.68 8.46 12.34
CA ILE A 51 0.19 7.58 11.54
C ILE A 51 -0.56 6.31 11.16
N LEU A 52 -1.30 5.68 12.08
CA LEU A 52 -2.04 4.44 11.81
C LEU A 52 -3.06 4.57 10.68
N LYS A 53 -3.71 5.73 10.54
CA LYS A 53 -4.64 5.99 9.43
C LYS A 53 -3.94 5.94 8.08
N LEU A 54 -2.63 6.21 8.06
CA LEU A 54 -1.80 6.22 6.85
C LEU A 54 -1.11 4.88 6.61
N LYS A 55 -0.45 4.33 7.64
CA LYS A 55 0.39 3.12 7.60
C LYS A 55 0.46 2.42 8.96
N VAL A 56 0.15 1.13 8.99
CA VAL A 56 0.35 0.27 10.17
C VAL A 56 1.84 -0.03 10.44
N TYR A 57 2.63 -0.13 9.37
CA TYR A 57 4.08 -0.35 9.40
C TYR A 57 4.83 0.85 8.77
N PRO A 58 4.91 2.00 9.47
CA PRO A 58 5.70 3.12 8.99
C PRO A 58 7.18 2.73 8.90
N THR A 59 7.86 3.28 7.90
CA THR A 59 9.31 3.18 7.72
C THR A 59 10.04 4.18 8.61
N ASP A 60 11.37 4.04 8.74
CA ASP A 60 12.15 5.02 9.51
C ASP A 60 12.08 6.44 8.90
N ASN A 61 11.93 6.57 7.58
CA ASN A 61 11.71 7.87 6.91
C ASN A 61 10.34 8.46 7.26
N ASP A 62 9.28 7.64 7.20
CA ASP A 62 7.93 8.09 7.59
C ASP A 62 7.94 8.63 9.03
N LEU A 63 8.62 7.94 9.96
CA LEU A 63 8.73 8.40 11.34
C LEU A 63 9.59 9.66 11.49
N ASN A 64 10.60 9.82 10.63
CA ASN A 64 11.42 11.02 10.59
C ASN A 64 10.61 12.24 10.14
N ASP A 65 9.79 12.10 9.09
CA ASP A 65 8.91 13.17 8.59
C ASP A 65 7.95 13.66 9.68
N VAL A 66 7.38 12.74 10.48
CA VAL A 66 6.49 13.10 11.60
C VAL A 66 7.25 13.84 12.69
N ALA A 67 8.45 13.37 13.04
CA ALA A 67 9.26 13.99 14.08
C ALA A 67 9.73 15.40 13.67
N GLU A 68 10.12 15.58 12.41
CA GLU A 68 10.46 16.90 11.86
C GLU A 68 9.24 17.83 11.81
N ALA A 69 8.08 17.34 11.36
CA ALA A 69 6.85 18.13 11.36
C ALA A 69 6.44 18.56 12.78
N LEU A 70 6.61 17.68 13.77
CA LEU A 70 6.35 17.99 15.18
C LEU A 70 7.23 19.12 15.70
N VAL A 71 8.55 19.00 15.54
CA VAL A 71 9.51 20.01 16.03
C VAL A 71 9.37 21.32 15.25
N LYS A 72 9.08 21.26 13.95
CA LYS A 72 8.82 22.46 13.14
C LYS A 72 7.58 23.21 13.63
N LYS A 73 6.51 22.51 14.01
CA LYS A 73 5.29 23.13 14.56
C LYS A 73 5.50 23.60 16.01
N HIS A 74 6.28 22.86 16.80
CA HIS A 74 6.55 23.18 18.20
C HIS A 74 8.06 23.17 18.50
N PRO A 75 8.78 24.28 18.19
CA PRO A 75 10.23 24.37 18.39
C PRO A 75 10.70 24.08 19.82
N CYS A 76 9.85 24.33 20.83
CA CYS A 76 10.17 24.02 22.23
C CYS A 76 10.42 22.53 22.50
N LEU A 77 9.97 21.64 21.60
CA LEU A 77 10.14 20.18 21.70
C LEU A 77 11.46 19.67 21.10
N SER A 78 12.30 20.54 20.53
CA SER A 78 13.58 20.14 19.95
C SER A 78 14.54 19.63 21.04
N GLU A 79 15.14 18.45 20.81
CA GLU A 79 16.08 17.82 21.75
C GLU A 79 17.51 18.36 21.55
N GLN A 80 18.09 18.91 22.61
CA GLN A 80 19.48 19.37 22.58
C GLN A 80 20.46 18.20 22.38
N GLY A 81 21.49 18.41 21.56
CA GLY A 81 22.52 17.41 21.26
C GLY A 81 22.13 16.39 20.17
N SER A 82 20.90 16.43 19.66
CA SER A 82 20.50 15.68 18.46
C SER A 82 20.86 16.49 17.20
N PHE A 83 21.47 15.84 16.19
CA PHE A 83 21.87 16.47 14.93
C PHE A 83 20.73 17.25 14.23
N ASN A 84 19.49 16.76 14.35
CA ASN A 84 18.32 17.38 13.74
C ASN A 84 17.23 17.79 14.76
N GLY A 85 17.53 17.74 16.06
CA GLY A 85 16.57 18.09 17.12
C GLY A 85 15.35 17.17 17.28
N CYS A 86 15.14 16.18 16.41
CA CYS A 86 13.93 15.35 16.41
C CYS A 86 14.20 13.83 16.50
N TYR A 87 15.47 13.41 16.62
CA TYR A 87 15.84 12.00 16.61
C TYR A 87 15.19 11.18 17.74
N GLY A 88 15.17 11.65 18.99
CA GLY A 88 14.55 10.94 20.10
C GLY A 88 13.03 10.86 20.00
N TRP A 89 12.38 11.84 19.34
CA TRP A 89 10.98 11.74 18.94
C TRP A 89 10.75 10.61 17.94
N LYS A 90 11.58 10.50 16.90
CA LYS A 90 11.52 9.38 15.95
C LYS A 90 11.66 8.03 16.66
N ILE A 91 12.61 7.89 17.58
CA ILE A 91 12.79 6.66 18.37
C ILE A 91 11.58 6.38 19.26
N SER A 92 11.05 7.39 19.94
CA SER A 92 9.85 7.27 20.78
C SER A 92 8.63 6.81 19.97
N LEU A 93 8.44 7.38 18.77
CA LEU A 93 7.39 6.98 17.83
C LEU A 93 7.58 5.53 17.36
N LYS A 94 8.82 5.11 17.07
CA LYS A 94 9.14 3.72 16.69
C LYS A 94 8.65 2.73 17.75
N TYR A 95 8.94 2.99 19.02
CA TYR A 95 8.46 2.17 20.13
C TYR A 95 6.94 2.26 20.31
N LYS A 96 6.35 3.47 20.24
CA LYS A 96 4.90 3.65 20.37
C LYS A 96 4.15 2.85 19.30
N MET A 97 4.61 2.91 18.04
CA MET A 97 4.04 2.15 16.92
C MET A 97 4.20 0.63 17.12
N ALA A 98 5.32 0.16 17.67
CA ALA A 98 5.50 -1.26 17.99
C ALA A 98 4.53 -1.75 19.08
N ASN A 99 4.35 -0.96 20.14
CA ASN A 99 3.39 -1.24 21.21
C ASN A 99 1.95 -1.24 20.71
N LEU A 100 1.61 -0.26 19.86
CA LEU A 100 0.28 -0.12 19.27
C LEU A 100 -0.05 -1.31 18.36
N ARG A 101 0.88 -1.76 17.50
CA ARG A 101 0.72 -2.99 16.72
C ARG A 101 0.53 -4.24 17.60
N SER A 102 1.15 -4.28 18.77
CA SER A 102 0.97 -5.38 19.73
C SER A 102 -0.44 -5.37 20.33
N LYS A 103 -0.98 -4.19 20.68
CA LYS A 103 -2.38 -4.02 21.11
C LYS A 103 -3.37 -4.43 20.01
N LEU A 104 -3.19 -3.93 18.79
CA LEU A 104 -4.05 -4.26 17.64
C LEU A 104 -4.05 -5.77 17.34
N ARG A 105 -2.92 -6.44 17.57
CA ARG A 105 -2.83 -7.90 17.44
C ARG A 105 -3.66 -8.64 18.47
N GLY A 106 -3.68 -8.16 19.72
CA GLY A 106 -4.55 -8.69 20.77
C GLY A 106 -6.04 -8.52 20.44
N LEU A 107 -6.39 -7.46 19.69
CA LEU A 107 -7.75 -7.22 19.19
C LEU A 107 -8.10 -7.99 17.91
N GLY A 108 -7.18 -8.81 17.38
CA GLY A 108 -7.45 -9.62 16.19
C GLY A 108 -7.32 -8.90 14.85
N CYS A 109 -6.70 -7.72 14.78
CA CYS A 109 -6.53 -7.00 13.52
C CYS A 109 -5.73 -7.83 12.47
N PRO A 110 -6.30 -8.17 11.29
CA PRO A 110 -5.68 -9.08 10.33
C PRO A 110 -4.31 -8.62 9.81
N GLU A 111 -4.15 -7.31 9.54
CA GLU A 111 -2.91 -6.72 9.03
C GLU A 111 -1.71 -6.86 9.98
N VAL A 112 -1.95 -7.00 11.29
CA VAL A 112 -0.87 -7.23 12.28
C VAL A 112 -0.76 -8.69 12.72
N THR A 113 -1.89 -9.41 12.81
CA THR A 113 -1.90 -10.82 13.24
C THR A 113 -1.24 -11.72 12.21
N ILE A 114 -1.28 -11.36 10.92
CA ILE A 114 -0.61 -12.11 9.86
C ILE A 114 0.91 -12.23 10.07
N ASN A 115 1.52 -11.25 10.76
CA ASN A 115 2.94 -11.26 11.11
C ASN A 115 3.21 -11.85 12.51
N SER A 116 2.25 -12.54 13.11
CA SER A 116 2.47 -13.23 14.38
C SER A 116 3.32 -14.48 14.20
N LEU A 117 4.15 -14.78 15.21
CA LEU A 117 5.01 -15.97 15.20
C LEU A 117 4.20 -17.26 15.03
N LYS A 118 2.95 -17.29 15.52
CA LYS A 118 2.01 -18.41 15.34
C LYS A 118 1.64 -18.64 13.87
N ASN A 119 1.62 -17.57 13.07
CA ASN A 119 1.27 -17.59 11.64
C ASN A 119 2.50 -17.65 10.73
N LYS A 120 3.72 -17.69 11.28
CA LYS A 120 4.95 -17.92 10.50
C LYS A 120 5.23 -19.41 10.39
N ASN A 121 5.64 -19.85 9.21
CA ASN A 121 6.09 -21.23 8.97
C ASN A 121 7.20 -21.60 9.97
N GLN A 122 7.20 -22.84 10.44
CA GLN A 122 8.07 -23.31 11.54
C GLN A 122 9.56 -23.02 11.25
N ASP A 123 10.00 -23.14 10.00
CA ASP A 123 11.39 -22.91 9.58
C ASP A 123 11.81 -21.43 9.48
N LYS A 124 10.87 -20.48 9.61
CA LYS A 124 11.10 -19.03 9.42
C LYS A 124 10.69 -18.19 10.64
N ARG A 125 10.75 -18.75 11.85
CA ARG A 125 10.29 -18.15 13.12
C ARG A 125 11.14 -16.99 13.69
N LEU A 126 11.81 -16.20 12.86
CA LEU A 126 12.42 -14.94 13.32
C LEU A 126 11.37 -13.81 13.27
N ALA A 127 11.27 -13.01 14.33
CA ALA A 127 10.27 -11.94 14.40
C ALA A 127 10.39 -10.92 13.24
N ALA A 128 11.62 -10.62 12.82
CA ALA A 128 11.93 -9.63 11.78
C ALA A 128 11.92 -10.17 10.33
N SER A 129 11.90 -11.49 10.10
CA SER A 129 11.92 -12.03 8.74
C SER A 129 10.55 -11.97 8.07
N ASN A 130 10.51 -11.69 6.77
CA ASN A 130 9.32 -11.78 5.92
C ASN A 130 8.08 -11.05 6.47
N VAL A 131 8.26 -9.84 7.01
CA VAL A 131 7.15 -9.02 7.49
C VAL A 131 6.24 -8.66 6.31
N LYS A 132 5.03 -9.20 6.32
CA LYS A 132 3.95 -8.96 5.36
C LYS A 132 3.37 -7.58 5.62
N LYS A 133 3.69 -6.62 4.75
CA LYS A 133 3.25 -5.23 4.83
C LYS A 133 2.80 -4.74 3.44
N PRO A 134 1.89 -3.75 3.38
CA PRO A 134 1.47 -3.16 2.11
C PRO A 134 2.66 -2.71 1.25
N ARG A 135 2.60 -3.03 -0.03
CA ARG A 135 3.47 -2.44 -1.05
C ARG A 135 2.84 -1.15 -1.59
N ARG A 136 3.57 -0.44 -2.46
CA ARG A 136 3.12 0.83 -3.05
C ARG A 136 1.73 0.65 -3.67
N ALA A 137 0.82 1.55 -3.31
CA ALA A 137 -0.57 1.58 -3.76
C ALA A 137 -1.49 0.43 -3.29
N GLU A 138 -1.06 -0.46 -2.40
CA GLU A 138 -1.97 -1.42 -1.75
C GLU A 138 -2.71 -0.75 -0.58
N VAL A 139 -3.82 -0.09 -0.87
CA VAL A 139 -4.66 0.60 0.14
C VAL A 139 -5.37 -0.43 1.02
N ASN A 140 -5.96 -1.46 0.41
CA ASN A 140 -6.68 -2.52 1.14
C ASN A 140 -5.83 -3.79 1.21
N TYR A 141 -4.74 -3.71 1.97
CA TYR A 141 -3.75 -4.79 2.04
C TYR A 141 -4.29 -6.09 2.65
N CYS A 142 -4.79 -6.01 3.89
CA CYS A 142 -5.31 -7.14 4.65
C CYS A 142 -6.55 -6.70 5.46
N PRO A 143 -7.69 -6.45 4.79
CA PRO A 143 -8.87 -5.91 5.45
C PRO A 143 -9.55 -6.91 6.38
N GLN A 144 -10.31 -6.39 7.35
CA GLN A 144 -11.23 -7.18 8.16
C GLN A 144 -12.37 -7.73 7.31
N HIS A 145 -12.99 -8.81 7.78
CA HIS A 145 -14.21 -9.32 7.16
C HIS A 145 -15.34 -8.29 7.29
N PRO A 146 -16.27 -8.24 6.32
CA PRO A 146 -17.49 -7.45 6.45
C PRO A 146 -18.22 -7.77 7.76
N LYS A 147 -18.92 -6.78 8.31
CA LYS A 147 -19.66 -6.96 9.57
C LYS A 147 -20.64 -8.14 9.45
N GLY A 148 -20.61 -9.04 10.43
CA GLY A 148 -21.47 -10.23 10.47
C GLY A 148 -20.96 -11.43 9.67
N GLU A 149 -19.87 -11.29 8.91
CA GLU A 149 -19.28 -12.40 8.15
C GLU A 149 -18.16 -13.10 8.94
N THR A 150 -18.10 -14.42 8.82
CA THR A 150 -17.03 -15.26 9.36
C THR A 150 -16.24 -15.91 8.22
N THR A 151 -15.12 -16.56 8.54
CA THR A 151 -14.37 -17.32 7.52
C THR A 151 -15.22 -18.42 6.92
N GLU A 152 -16.07 -19.07 7.71
CA GLU A 152 -16.97 -20.15 7.27
C GLU A 152 -18.09 -19.63 6.36
N SER A 153 -18.69 -18.46 6.67
CA SER A 153 -19.71 -17.87 5.80
C SER A 153 -19.13 -17.44 4.46
N LEU A 154 -17.93 -16.85 4.46
CA LEU A 154 -17.22 -16.44 3.25
C LEU A 154 -16.73 -17.65 2.42
N GLU A 155 -16.36 -18.77 3.06
CA GLU A 155 -16.05 -20.01 2.35
C GLU A 155 -17.29 -20.59 1.65
N LYS A 156 -18.48 -20.52 2.27
CA LYS A 156 -19.74 -20.91 1.60
C LYS A 156 -20.01 -20.05 0.37
N ASP A 157 -19.79 -18.73 0.46
CA ASP A 157 -19.93 -17.83 -0.67
C ASP A 157 -18.91 -18.10 -1.79
N ARG A 158 -17.66 -18.45 -1.43
CA ARG A 158 -16.64 -18.89 -2.38
C ARG A 158 -17.03 -20.20 -3.08
N VAL A 159 -17.53 -21.19 -2.34
CA VAL A 159 -17.99 -22.45 -2.95
C VAL A 159 -19.13 -22.18 -3.93
N ALA A 160 -20.10 -21.35 -3.56
CA ALA A 160 -21.18 -20.94 -4.46
C ALA A 160 -20.65 -20.23 -5.72
N LEU A 161 -19.60 -19.39 -5.60
CA LEU A 161 -18.98 -18.71 -6.74
C LEU A 161 -18.54 -19.69 -7.86
N LEU A 162 -18.11 -20.91 -7.51
CA LEU A 162 -17.67 -21.93 -8.47
C LEU A 162 -18.78 -22.40 -9.42
N SER A 163 -20.03 -22.38 -8.98
CA SER A 163 -21.18 -22.68 -9.84
C SER A 163 -21.65 -21.41 -10.56
N GLU A 164 -21.65 -20.26 -9.89
CA GLU A 164 -22.09 -18.98 -10.46
C GLU A 164 -21.28 -18.56 -11.70
N ILE A 165 -19.97 -18.80 -11.70
CA ILE A 165 -19.10 -18.45 -12.85
C ILE A 165 -19.39 -19.27 -14.11
N LYS A 166 -19.98 -20.46 -13.96
CA LYS A 166 -20.31 -21.36 -15.09
C LYS A 166 -21.64 -20.99 -15.75
N LYS A 167 -22.45 -20.15 -15.11
CA LYS A 167 -23.76 -19.73 -15.63
C LYS A 167 -23.60 -18.62 -16.67
N ARG A 168 -24.42 -18.65 -17.72
CA ARG A 168 -24.49 -17.58 -18.72
C ARG A 168 -25.09 -16.31 -18.10
N ASN A 169 -24.59 -15.14 -18.51
CA ASN A 169 -25.09 -13.81 -18.12
C ASN A 169 -25.17 -13.56 -16.60
N ASN A 170 -24.25 -14.12 -15.84
CA ASN A 170 -24.28 -14.09 -14.38
C ASN A 170 -23.23 -13.15 -13.76
N GLU A 171 -22.71 -12.19 -14.54
CA GLU A 171 -21.54 -11.40 -14.14
C GLU A 171 -21.82 -10.47 -12.96
N HIS A 172 -23.07 -10.06 -12.78
CA HIS A 172 -23.48 -9.24 -11.63
C HIS A 172 -23.37 -10.02 -10.31
N ILE A 173 -23.84 -11.27 -10.28
CA ILE A 173 -23.76 -12.13 -9.09
C ILE A 173 -22.30 -12.48 -8.78
N VAL A 174 -21.51 -12.80 -9.81
CA VAL A 174 -20.06 -13.02 -9.68
C VAL A 174 -19.39 -11.78 -9.06
N LYS A 175 -19.72 -10.57 -9.54
CA LYS A 175 -19.20 -9.31 -8.99
C LYS A 175 -19.45 -9.19 -7.49
N LEU A 176 -20.71 -9.37 -7.07
CA LEU A 176 -21.14 -9.21 -5.69
C LEU A 176 -20.48 -10.24 -4.77
N LYS A 177 -20.40 -11.49 -5.20
CA LYS A 177 -19.71 -12.55 -4.43
C LYS A 177 -18.21 -12.29 -4.35
N MET A 178 -17.59 -11.85 -5.43
CA MET A 178 -16.16 -11.47 -5.44
C MET A 178 -15.89 -10.28 -4.49
N GLU A 179 -16.82 -9.32 -4.40
CA GLU A 179 -16.75 -8.20 -3.46
C GLU A 179 -16.85 -8.63 -2.02
N LYS A 180 -17.89 -9.41 -1.71
CA LYS A 180 -18.16 -9.92 -0.37
C LYS A 180 -16.98 -10.75 0.17
N THR A 181 -16.36 -11.54 -0.71
CA THR A 181 -15.26 -12.46 -0.35
C THR A 181 -13.86 -11.85 -0.44
N PHE A 182 -13.73 -10.56 -0.78
CA PHE A 182 -12.43 -9.90 -0.99
C PHE A 182 -11.47 -10.06 0.20
N SER A 183 -11.96 -9.79 1.41
CA SER A 183 -11.15 -9.90 2.63
C SER A 183 -10.64 -11.33 2.89
N TYR A 184 -11.50 -12.33 2.68
CA TYR A 184 -11.14 -13.74 2.82
C TYR A 184 -10.06 -14.14 1.83
N ARG A 185 -10.23 -13.77 0.55
CA ARG A 185 -9.26 -14.04 -0.50
C ARG A 185 -7.91 -13.36 -0.26
N ARG A 186 -7.89 -12.10 0.16
CA ARG A 186 -6.64 -11.41 0.54
C ARG A 186 -5.93 -12.11 1.68
N GLN A 187 -6.68 -12.52 2.71
CA GLN A 187 -6.08 -13.26 3.83
C GLN A 187 -5.56 -14.64 3.39
N GLU A 188 -6.23 -15.34 2.48
CA GLU A 188 -5.77 -16.62 1.93
C GLU A 188 -4.44 -16.47 1.17
N ILE A 189 -4.36 -15.50 0.25
CA ILE A 189 -3.12 -15.22 -0.51
C ILE A 189 -1.99 -14.86 0.46
N LEU A 190 -2.27 -13.93 1.38
CA LEU A 190 -1.25 -13.42 2.26
C LEU A 190 -0.85 -14.43 3.34
N LYS A 191 -1.70 -15.36 3.77
CA LYS A 191 -1.34 -16.36 4.80
C LYS A 191 -0.72 -17.60 4.17
N GLY A 192 -1.37 -18.15 3.14
CA GLY A 192 -1.05 -19.46 2.58
C GLY A 192 0.01 -19.44 1.48
N GLU A 193 0.22 -18.29 0.80
CA GLU A 193 1.10 -18.20 -0.38
C GLU A 193 0.86 -19.38 -1.35
N PRO A 194 -0.40 -19.65 -1.74
CA PRO A 194 -0.75 -20.87 -2.48
C PRO A 194 -0.12 -20.90 -3.87
N LEU A 195 0.08 -22.11 -4.40
CA LEU A 195 0.46 -22.28 -5.80
C LEU A 195 -0.62 -21.69 -6.72
N ILE A 196 -0.21 -21.14 -7.86
CA ILE A 196 -1.14 -20.49 -8.80
C ILE A 196 -2.20 -21.47 -9.32
N ALA A 197 -1.85 -22.75 -9.51
CA ALA A 197 -2.80 -23.77 -9.93
C ALA A 197 -3.92 -23.97 -8.89
N ASP A 198 -3.55 -24.12 -7.62
CA ASP A 198 -4.51 -24.29 -6.51
C ASP A 198 -5.36 -23.03 -6.32
N PHE A 199 -4.71 -21.87 -6.39
CA PHE A 199 -5.40 -20.58 -6.26
C PHE A 199 -6.41 -20.36 -7.40
N LYS A 200 -6.04 -20.70 -8.64
CA LYS A 200 -6.94 -20.66 -9.80
C LYS A 200 -8.14 -21.59 -9.65
N SER A 201 -7.94 -22.78 -9.06
CA SER A 201 -9.04 -23.71 -8.80
C SER A 201 -10.05 -23.15 -7.79
N ARG A 202 -9.57 -22.41 -6.78
CA ARG A 202 -10.41 -21.81 -5.73
C ARG A 202 -11.08 -20.51 -6.16
N TRP A 203 -10.41 -19.70 -6.99
CA TRP A 203 -10.84 -18.38 -7.45
C TRP A 203 -10.77 -18.21 -8.96
N PRO A 204 -11.49 -19.01 -9.75
CA PRO A 204 -11.40 -18.98 -11.22
C PRO A 204 -11.80 -17.62 -11.80
N ALA A 205 -12.65 -16.86 -11.12
CA ALA A 205 -13.08 -15.53 -11.54
C ALA A 205 -11.91 -14.55 -11.70
N LEU A 206 -10.88 -14.63 -10.84
CA LEU A 206 -9.69 -13.78 -10.92
C LEU A 206 -8.85 -14.00 -12.18
N PHE A 207 -9.13 -15.04 -12.95
CA PHE A 207 -8.46 -15.33 -14.23
C PHE A 207 -9.28 -14.83 -15.42
N THR A 208 -10.19 -13.89 -15.18
CA THR A 208 -10.92 -13.15 -16.21
C THR A 208 -10.48 -11.68 -16.19
N ALA A 209 -10.35 -11.05 -17.36
CA ALA A 209 -9.92 -9.66 -17.47
C ALA A 209 -10.79 -8.70 -16.63
N ARG A 210 -12.10 -8.95 -16.57
CA ARG A 210 -13.06 -8.12 -15.82
C ARG A 210 -12.82 -8.16 -14.32
N GLU A 211 -12.57 -9.33 -13.73
CA GLU A 211 -12.29 -9.39 -12.29
C GLU A 211 -10.84 -9.04 -11.95
N ILE A 212 -9.89 -9.14 -12.88
CA ILE A 212 -8.55 -8.56 -12.66
C ILE A 212 -8.67 -7.05 -12.45
N ASP A 213 -9.41 -6.35 -13.31
CA ASP A 213 -9.65 -4.90 -13.18
C ASP A 213 -10.34 -4.54 -11.85
N ARG A 214 -11.40 -5.28 -11.50
CA ARG A 214 -12.14 -5.06 -10.24
C ARG A 214 -11.30 -5.39 -9.00
N GLU A 215 -10.56 -6.49 -9.01
CA GLU A 215 -9.73 -6.87 -7.87
C GLU A 215 -8.57 -5.89 -7.69
N PHE A 216 -7.97 -5.41 -8.78
CA PHE A 216 -7.00 -4.32 -8.72
C PHE A 216 -7.61 -3.06 -8.09
N HIS A 217 -8.84 -2.70 -8.48
CA HIS A 217 -9.55 -1.58 -7.86
C HIS A 217 -9.83 -1.81 -6.37
N ARG A 218 -10.25 -3.03 -5.98
CA ARG A 218 -10.44 -3.36 -4.56
C ARG A 218 -9.15 -3.21 -3.76
N ILE A 219 -7.99 -3.56 -4.32
CA ILE A 219 -6.69 -3.46 -3.64
C ILE A 219 -6.20 -2.01 -3.57
N SER A 220 -6.31 -1.27 -4.68
CA SER A 220 -5.61 0.02 -4.86
C SER A 220 -6.50 1.25 -4.82
N THR A 221 -7.82 1.08 -4.91
CA THR A 221 -8.83 2.13 -5.14
C THR A 221 -8.70 2.88 -6.47
N LEU A 222 -7.82 2.43 -7.36
CA LEU A 222 -7.60 3.05 -8.67
C LEU A 222 -8.25 2.23 -9.80
N PRO A 223 -8.74 2.86 -10.87
CA PRO A 223 -9.24 2.14 -12.05
C PRO A 223 -8.04 1.60 -12.86
N LEU A 224 -7.91 0.27 -13.01
CA LEU A 224 -6.73 -0.34 -13.63
C LEU A 224 -6.52 0.14 -15.07
N LEU A 225 -7.50 -0.09 -15.93
CA LEU A 225 -7.34 0.13 -17.37
C LEU A 225 -7.08 1.60 -17.71
N SER A 226 -7.86 2.53 -17.17
CA SER A 226 -7.68 3.96 -17.47
C SER A 226 -6.38 4.51 -16.89
N THR A 227 -6.00 4.09 -15.67
CA THR A 227 -4.72 4.48 -15.04
C THR A 227 -3.54 3.94 -15.85
N PHE A 228 -3.60 2.67 -16.25
CA PHE A 228 -2.57 2.03 -17.07
C PHE A 228 -2.44 2.71 -18.43
N CYS A 229 -3.55 2.95 -19.10
CA CYS A 229 -3.57 3.60 -20.41
C CYS A 229 -3.05 5.04 -20.36
N ALA A 230 -3.43 5.82 -19.35
CA ALA A 230 -2.95 7.18 -19.18
C ALA A 230 -1.42 7.21 -18.94
N ALA A 231 -0.90 6.30 -18.11
CA ALA A 231 0.53 6.17 -17.90
C ALA A 231 1.24 5.73 -19.20
N LEU A 232 0.68 4.75 -19.93
CA LEU A 232 1.22 4.29 -21.19
C LEU A 232 1.31 5.43 -22.21
N ASP A 233 0.25 6.23 -22.36
CA ASP A 233 0.25 7.39 -23.26
C ASP A 233 1.28 8.44 -22.85
N GLN A 234 1.37 8.74 -21.54
CA GLN A 234 2.34 9.69 -21.00
C GLN A 234 3.79 9.30 -21.33
N TYR A 235 4.12 8.01 -21.21
CA TYR A 235 5.48 7.53 -21.43
C TYR A 235 5.76 7.08 -22.88
N SER A 236 4.73 6.93 -23.71
CA SER A 236 4.85 6.46 -25.10
C SER A 236 5.85 7.25 -25.94
N PRO A 237 5.89 8.60 -25.94
CA PRO A 237 6.85 9.34 -26.76
C PRO A 237 8.31 8.99 -26.46
N ARG A 238 8.66 8.93 -25.17
CA ARG A 238 10.02 8.60 -24.72
C ARG A 238 10.37 7.14 -25.00
N LEU A 239 9.41 6.24 -24.78
CA LEU A 239 9.55 4.83 -25.12
C LEU A 239 9.85 4.68 -26.62
N MET A 240 9.06 5.30 -27.49
CA MET A 240 9.24 5.23 -28.95
C MET A 240 10.62 5.73 -29.41
N GLU A 241 11.20 6.74 -28.77
CA GLU A 241 12.58 7.19 -29.02
C GLU A 241 13.60 6.09 -28.69
N ILE A 242 13.52 5.51 -27.48
CA ILE A 242 14.37 4.40 -27.04
C ILE A 242 14.26 3.22 -28.02
N PHE A 243 13.06 2.99 -28.54
CA PHE A 243 12.76 1.86 -29.41
C PHE A 243 13.49 1.97 -30.75
N ARG A 244 13.57 3.18 -31.32
CA ARG A 244 14.29 3.47 -32.57
C ARG A 244 15.80 3.24 -32.43
N CYS A 245 16.35 3.45 -31.25
CA CYS A 245 17.78 3.25 -30.99
C CYS A 245 18.18 1.76 -30.83
N LYS A 246 17.21 0.84 -30.70
CA LYS A 246 17.53 -0.59 -30.51
C LYS A 246 18.06 -1.21 -31.80
N GLY A 247 19.28 -1.75 -31.74
CA GLY A 247 19.92 -2.48 -32.83
C GLY A 247 19.66 -4.00 -32.82
N GLY A 248 20.34 -4.71 -33.73
CA GLY A 248 20.37 -6.17 -33.75
C GLY A 248 19.04 -6.85 -34.12
N ALA A 249 18.88 -8.11 -33.70
CA ALA A 249 17.70 -8.91 -34.00
C ALA A 249 16.40 -8.35 -33.37
N ALA A 250 16.47 -7.92 -32.11
CA ALA A 250 15.36 -7.26 -31.43
C ALA A 250 14.96 -5.97 -32.17
N GLY A 251 15.93 -5.13 -32.54
CA GLY A 251 15.69 -3.91 -33.31
C GLY A 251 14.98 -4.13 -34.65
N ARG A 252 15.29 -5.24 -35.35
CA ARG A 252 14.58 -5.63 -36.58
C ARG A 252 13.11 -5.97 -36.30
N LYS A 253 12.84 -6.78 -35.28
CA LYS A 253 11.45 -7.13 -34.88
C LYS A 253 10.66 -5.88 -34.49
N ILE A 254 11.28 -4.98 -33.74
CA ILE A 254 10.71 -3.70 -33.32
C ILE A 254 10.32 -2.84 -34.52
N ARG A 255 11.21 -2.69 -35.51
CA ARG A 255 10.92 -1.92 -36.72
C ARG A 255 9.69 -2.47 -37.45
N ASN A 256 9.55 -3.80 -37.52
CA ASN A 256 8.39 -4.43 -38.15
C ASN A 256 7.09 -4.10 -37.39
N VAL A 257 7.09 -4.12 -36.06
CA VAL A 257 5.93 -3.73 -35.24
C VAL A 257 5.59 -2.24 -35.41
N MET A 258 6.60 -1.39 -35.58
CA MET A 258 6.41 0.06 -35.76
C MET A 258 5.84 0.44 -37.14
N VAL A 259 5.96 -0.43 -38.16
CA VAL A 259 5.35 -0.19 -39.49
C VAL A 259 3.83 -0.05 -39.38
N GLU A 260 3.19 -0.76 -38.44
CA GLU A 260 1.74 -0.67 -38.22
C GLU A 260 1.29 0.74 -37.77
N ILE A 261 2.10 1.43 -36.97
CA ILE A 261 1.84 2.83 -36.57
C ILE A 261 1.89 3.76 -37.78
N SER A 262 2.78 3.49 -38.75
CA SER A 262 2.90 4.31 -39.96
C SER A 262 1.70 4.16 -40.90
N LYS A 263 0.89 3.10 -40.74
CA LYS A 263 -0.33 2.87 -41.53
C LYS A 263 -1.57 3.49 -40.89
N ASP A 264 -1.69 3.40 -39.57
CA ASP A 264 -2.82 3.96 -38.81
C ASP A 264 -2.34 4.52 -37.46
N ASP A 265 -2.19 5.84 -37.37
CA ASP A 265 -1.61 6.50 -36.21
C ASP A 265 -2.65 6.88 -35.14
N THR A 266 -3.46 5.90 -34.73
CA THR A 266 -4.42 6.06 -33.63
C THR A 266 -3.77 5.81 -32.26
N ILE A 267 -4.39 6.33 -31.19
CA ILE A 267 -3.94 6.09 -29.82
C ILE A 267 -3.92 4.58 -29.51
N GLN A 268 -4.91 3.84 -30.00
CA GLN A 268 -5.02 2.40 -29.80
C GLN A 268 -3.88 1.66 -30.49
N THR A 269 -3.57 2.00 -31.74
CA THR A 269 -2.45 1.41 -32.48
C THR A 269 -1.12 1.72 -31.81
N ARG A 270 -0.91 2.98 -31.37
CA ARG A 270 0.29 3.35 -30.59
C ARG A 270 0.44 2.52 -29.32
N ARG A 271 -0.62 2.41 -28.50
CA ARG A 271 -0.61 1.60 -27.27
C ARG A 271 -0.28 0.14 -27.57
N ALA A 272 -0.93 -0.46 -28.56
CA ALA A 272 -0.70 -1.85 -28.95
C ALA A 272 0.75 -2.10 -29.38
N CYS A 273 1.32 -1.21 -30.20
CA CYS A 273 2.70 -1.31 -30.64
C CYS A 273 3.70 -1.11 -29.51
N VAL A 274 3.45 -0.19 -28.57
CA VAL A 274 4.30 -0.01 -27.39
C VAL A 274 4.28 -1.28 -26.50
N LEU A 275 3.12 -1.91 -26.32
CA LEU A 275 3.02 -3.15 -25.56
C LEU A 275 3.76 -4.31 -26.24
N LYS A 276 3.54 -4.50 -27.55
CA LYS A 276 4.27 -5.51 -28.35
C LYS A 276 5.78 -5.29 -28.29
N TYR A 277 6.22 -4.04 -28.34
CA TYR A 277 7.64 -3.72 -28.15
C TYR A 277 8.13 -4.18 -26.78
N LEU A 278 7.40 -3.86 -25.71
CA LEU A 278 7.84 -4.16 -24.35
C LEU A 278 8.07 -5.66 -24.18
N CYS A 279 7.19 -6.49 -24.74
CA CYS A 279 7.39 -7.94 -24.82
C CYS A 279 8.70 -8.29 -25.54
N ILE A 280 8.96 -7.76 -26.75
CA ILE A 280 10.21 -8.00 -27.48
C ILE A 280 11.44 -7.57 -26.67
N TYR A 281 11.38 -6.42 -25.97
CA TYR A 281 12.49 -5.90 -25.19
C TYR A 281 12.80 -6.76 -23.96
N LEU A 282 11.76 -7.32 -23.33
CA LEU A 282 11.86 -8.23 -22.19
C LEU A 282 12.15 -9.69 -22.61
N ASN A 283 12.31 -9.95 -23.91
CA ASN A 283 12.45 -11.28 -24.52
C ASN A 283 11.23 -12.20 -24.26
N GLU A 284 10.05 -11.62 -24.17
CA GLU A 284 8.77 -12.32 -24.11
C GLU A 284 8.15 -12.46 -25.50
N ASP A 285 7.26 -13.44 -25.65
CA ASP A 285 6.44 -13.54 -26.85
C ASP A 285 5.32 -12.49 -26.83
N HIS A 286 5.03 -11.95 -28.01
CA HIS A 286 4.07 -10.87 -28.23
C HIS A 286 2.91 -11.29 -29.13
N GLU A 287 2.92 -12.53 -29.60
CA GLU A 287 1.84 -13.21 -30.33
C GLU A 287 0.81 -13.82 -29.36
#